data_AF-A0A0P1ECS9-F1
#
_entry.id   AF-A0A0P1ECS9-F1
#
_cell.length_a   1.000
_cell.length_b   1.000
_cell.length_c   1.000
_cell.angle_alpha   90.00
_cell.angle_beta   90.00
_cell.angle_gamma   90.00
#
_symmetry.space_group_name_H-M   'P 1'
#
loop_
_entity.id
_entity.type
_entity.pdbx_description
1 polymer ?
#
loop_
_entity_poly.entity_id
_entity_poly.type
_entity_poly.pdbx_seq_one_letter_code
_entity_poly.pdbx_strand_id
1 'polypeptide(L)'
;MSESIDRSSPKNAATKEDWILLAYKVLNEGGVSAIKVVPMAKRLNLTSGSFYWHFKNVRELLDEVLRYWEQELTDKVIAKAKTFGGPPELCGQSTNSLRLHRSPLTTRCDDQLFCRSN
;
A
#
# COMPACT_ATOMS: atom_id res chain seq x y z
N MET A 1 -9.96 -4.59 -17.76
CA MET A 1 -9.24 -5.88 -17.77
C MET A 1 -8.83 -6.15 -16.34
N SER A 2 -9.58 -7.03 -15.69
CA SER A 2 -9.35 -7.44 -14.31
C SER A 2 -8.31 -8.54 -14.33
N GLU A 3 -7.11 -8.28 -13.80
CA GLU A 3 -6.09 -9.31 -13.64
C GLU A 3 -6.63 -10.33 -12.63
N SER A 4 -7.00 -11.50 -13.13
CA SER A 4 -7.47 -12.64 -12.36
C SER A 4 -6.38 -13.09 -11.40
N ILE A 5 -6.64 -13.02 -10.09
CA ILE A 5 -5.78 -13.66 -9.08
C ILE A 5 -5.89 -15.17 -9.31
N ASP A 6 -4.87 -15.73 -9.95
CA ASP A 6 -4.75 -17.15 -10.24
C ASP A 6 -4.80 -17.97 -8.94
N ARG A 7 -5.70 -18.95 -8.92
CA ARG A 7 -5.85 -19.92 -7.83
C ARG A 7 -4.73 -20.95 -7.97
N SER A 8 -3.60 -20.62 -7.34
CA SER A 8 -2.42 -21.46 -7.10
C SER A 8 -2.63 -22.96 -7.31
N SER A 9 -2.16 -23.47 -8.44
CA SER A 9 -1.72 -24.85 -8.62
C SER A 9 -0.80 -25.27 -7.45
N PRO A 10 -0.72 -26.56 -7.07
CA PRO A 10 0.18 -27.01 -6.00
C PRO A 10 1.63 -26.76 -6.44
N LYS A 11 2.21 -25.65 -5.98
CA LYS A 11 3.60 -25.31 -6.25
C LYS A 11 4.48 -26.16 -5.33
N ASN A 12 5.33 -26.99 -5.93
CA ASN A 12 6.33 -27.78 -5.18
C ASN A 12 7.41 -26.89 -4.52
N ALA A 13 7.51 -25.62 -4.94
CA ALA A 13 8.36 -24.60 -4.33
C ALA A 13 7.71 -23.21 -4.46
N ALA A 14 7.62 -22.47 -3.36
CA ALA A 14 7.32 -21.04 -3.42
C ALA A 14 8.53 -20.28 -3.95
N THR A 15 8.28 -19.22 -4.69
CA THR A 15 9.34 -18.26 -5.04
C THR A 15 9.50 -17.21 -3.94
N LYS A 16 10.55 -16.39 -4.04
CA LYS A 16 10.77 -15.26 -3.12
C LYS A 16 9.56 -14.31 -3.15
N GLU A 17 8.99 -14.09 -4.33
CA GLU A 17 7.84 -13.21 -4.58
C GLU A 17 6.57 -13.73 -3.92
N ASP A 18 6.32 -15.05 -3.93
CA ASP A 18 5.15 -15.63 -3.24
C ASP A 18 5.17 -15.30 -1.74
N TRP A 19 6.34 -15.36 -1.11
CA TRP A 19 6.53 -14.97 0.29
C TRP A 19 6.32 -13.47 0.52
N ILE A 20 6.83 -12.62 -0.37
CA ILE A 20 6.66 -11.16 -0.30
C ILE A 20 5.18 -10.78 -0.43
N LEU A 21 4.48 -11.32 -1.43
CA LEU A 21 3.07 -11.05 -1.68
C LEU A 21 2.19 -11.51 -0.51
N LEU A 22 2.46 -12.68 0.06
CA LEU A 22 1.74 -13.16 1.22
C LEU A 22 2.02 -12.29 2.46
N ALA A 23 3.28 -11.94 2.70
CA ALA A 23 3.67 -11.09 3.82
C ALA A 23 3.04 -9.69 3.72
N TYR A 24 2.97 -9.13 2.52
CA TYR A 24 2.27 -7.87 2.24
C TYR A 24 0.76 -7.96 2.58
N LYS A 25 0.09 -9.07 2.21
CA LYS A 25 -1.32 -9.31 2.58
C LYS A 25 -1.50 -9.41 4.10
N VAL A 26 -0.65 -10.19 4.76
CA VAL A 26 -0.69 -10.37 6.23
C VAL A 26 -0.42 -9.05 6.95
N LEU A 27 0.52 -8.24 6.44
CA LEU A 27 0.81 -6.92 6.97
C LEU A 27 -0.42 -6.01 6.92
N ASN A 28 -1.15 -6.03 5.80
CA ASN A 28 -2.37 -5.23 5.64
C ASN A 28 -3.54 -5.71 6.53
N GLU A 29 -3.57 -7.01 6.89
CA GLU A 29 -4.59 -7.60 7.76
C GLU A 29 -4.35 -7.33 9.25
N GLY A 30 -3.11 -7.41 9.72
CA GLY A 30 -2.80 -7.47 11.16
C GLY A 30 -1.49 -6.81 11.59
N GLY A 31 -0.87 -6.03 10.72
CA GLY A 31 0.38 -5.33 11.00
C GLY A 31 1.59 -6.26 11.19
N VAL A 32 2.68 -5.70 11.70
CA VAL A 32 3.98 -6.39 11.77
C VAL A 32 3.94 -7.62 12.69
N SER A 33 3.16 -7.58 13.78
CA SER A 33 3.03 -8.70 14.73
C SER A 33 2.37 -9.96 14.14
N ALA A 34 1.62 -9.81 13.05
CA ALA A 34 0.98 -10.92 12.35
C ALA A 34 1.97 -11.72 11.47
N ILE A 35 3.12 -11.15 11.16
CA ILE A 35 4.12 -11.76 10.28
C ILE A 35 4.90 -12.82 11.06
N LYS A 36 4.50 -14.08 10.85
CA LYS A 36 5.11 -15.25 11.47
C LYS A 36 5.36 -16.31 10.41
N VAL A 37 6.57 -16.88 10.39
CA VAL A 37 7.02 -17.83 9.36
C VAL A 37 6.11 -19.06 9.28
N VAL A 38 5.80 -19.68 10.43
CA VAL A 38 5.01 -20.93 10.47
C VAL A 38 3.59 -20.75 9.93
N PRO A 39 2.78 -19.75 10.37
CA PRO A 39 1.48 -19.48 9.78
C PRO A 39 1.52 -19.15 8.28
N MET A 40 2.52 -18.40 7.82
CA MET A 40 2.66 -18.08 6.40
C MET A 40 3.00 -19.31 5.56
N ALA A 41 3.91 -20.17 6.05
CA ALA A 41 4.24 -21.45 5.42
C ALA A 41 2.98 -22.31 5.24
N LYS A 42 2.13 -22.38 6.26
CA LYS A 42 0.84 -23.09 6.18
C LYS A 42 -0.09 -22.50 5.12
N ARG A 43 -0.17 -21.17 5.01
CA ARG A 43 -0.97 -20.50 3.96
C ARG A 43 -0.44 -20.78 2.55
N LEU A 44 0.87 -21.00 2.39
CA LEU A 44 1.49 -21.42 1.12
C LEU A 44 1.51 -22.94 0.89
N ASN A 45 1.00 -23.74 1.83
CA ASN A 45 1.11 -25.20 1.83
C ASN A 45 2.58 -25.72 1.72
N LEU A 46 3.50 -25.04 2.40
CA LEU A 46 4.93 -25.36 2.43
C LEU A 46 5.46 -25.54 3.85
N THR A 47 6.68 -26.07 3.95
CA THR A 47 7.39 -26.19 5.22
C THR A 47 8.10 -24.88 5.58
N SER A 48 8.33 -24.64 6.87
CA SER A 48 9.14 -23.50 7.32
C SER A 48 10.57 -23.53 6.81
N GLY A 49 11.08 -24.70 6.39
CA GLY A 49 12.39 -24.82 5.74
C GLY A 49 12.48 -24.10 4.40
N SER A 50 11.37 -24.05 3.62
CA SER A 50 11.32 -23.32 2.35
C SER A 50 11.61 -21.84 2.52
N PHE A 51 11.23 -21.24 3.65
CA PHE A 51 11.50 -19.83 3.95
C PHE A 51 13.01 -19.53 4.00
N TYR A 52 13.78 -20.39 4.65
CA TYR A 52 15.20 -20.14 4.90
C TYR A 52 16.09 -20.21 3.66
N TRP A 53 15.57 -20.73 2.54
CA TRP A 53 16.24 -20.65 1.24
C TRP A 53 16.17 -19.24 0.61
N HIS A 54 15.16 -18.46 0.98
CA HIS A 54 14.93 -17.13 0.41
C HIS A 54 15.34 -15.99 1.36
N PHE A 55 15.20 -16.20 2.68
CA PHE A 55 15.45 -15.18 3.68
C PHE A 55 16.16 -15.77 4.90
N LYS A 56 17.12 -15.03 5.45
CA LYS A 56 17.85 -15.38 6.67
C LYS A 56 16.99 -15.18 7.91
N ASN A 57 16.09 -14.19 7.89
CA ASN A 57 15.22 -13.85 9.01
C ASN A 57 13.99 -13.06 8.55
N VAL A 58 13.05 -12.82 9.48
CA VAL A 58 11.82 -12.06 9.20
C VAL A 58 12.10 -10.59 8.86
N ARG A 59 13.19 -10.01 9.37
CA ARG A 59 13.55 -8.62 9.07
C ARG A 59 13.92 -8.44 7.60
N GLU A 60 14.67 -9.37 7.03
CA GLU A 60 15.00 -9.37 5.59
C GLU A 60 13.74 -9.49 4.72
N LEU A 61 12.77 -10.32 5.14
CA LEU A 61 11.46 -10.37 4.48
C LEU A 61 10.75 -9.01 4.54
N LEU A 62 10.71 -8.37 5.71
CA LEU A 62 10.08 -7.07 5.88
C LEU A 62 10.72 -5.99 5.01
N ASP A 63 12.05 -5.97 4.92
CA ASP A 63 12.78 -5.04 4.07
C ASP A 63 12.42 -5.22 2.59
N GLU A 64 12.24 -6.46 2.13
CA GLU A 64 11.78 -6.76 0.77
C GLU A 64 10.31 -6.39 0.55
N VAL A 65 9.44 -6.61 1.54
CA VAL A 65 8.04 -6.19 1.48
C VAL A 65 7.92 -4.67 1.38
N LEU A 66 8.75 -3.93 2.11
CA LEU A 66 8.81 -2.47 2.03
C LEU A 66 9.26 -2.02 0.64
N ARG A 67 10.33 -2.62 0.09
CA ARG A 67 10.77 -2.35 -1.29
C ARG A 67 9.67 -2.61 -2.31
N TYR A 68 8.98 -3.74 -2.18
CA TYR A 68 7.86 -4.09 -3.04
C TYR A 68 6.73 -3.05 -2.95
N TRP A 69 6.35 -2.62 -1.74
CA TRP A 69 5.31 -1.62 -1.54
C TRP A 69 5.70 -0.23 -2.09
N GLU A 70 6.95 0.19 -1.90
CA GLU A 70 7.48 1.44 -2.45
C GLU A 70 7.42 1.45 -3.98
N GLN A 71 7.79 0.35 -4.62
CA GLN A 71 7.70 0.19 -6.08
C GLN A 71 6.24 0.23 -6.55
N GLU A 72 5.35 -0.52 -5.92
CA GLU A 72 3.92 -0.53 -6.25
C GLU A 72 3.25 0.85 -6.13
N LEU A 73 3.65 1.67 -5.15
CA LEU A 73 3.15 3.04 -5.01
C LEU A 73 3.78 3.99 -6.03
N THR A 74 5.10 3.93 -6.20
CA THR A 74 5.85 4.87 -7.04
C THR A 74 5.51 4.67 -8.51
N ASP A 75 5.48 3.42 -8.98
CA ASP A 75 5.20 3.12 -10.39
C ASP A 75 3.76 3.48 -10.78
N LYS A 76 2.79 3.27 -9.88
CA LYS A 76 1.39 3.64 -10.12
C LYS A 76 1.18 5.15 -10.16
N VAL A 77 1.87 5.91 -9.28
CA VAL A 77 1.78 7.37 -9.27
C VAL A 77 2.43 7.95 -10.53
N ILE A 78 3.61 7.46 -10.92
CA ILE A 78 4.30 7.91 -12.13
C ILE A 78 3.51 7.55 -13.38
N ALA A 79 2.95 6.34 -13.48
CA ALA A 79 2.12 5.94 -14.62
C ALA A 79 0.87 6.83 -14.75
N LYS A 80 0.19 7.14 -13.63
CA LYS A 80 -0.93 8.08 -13.62
C LYS A 80 -0.51 9.50 -14.00
N ALA A 81 0.64 9.98 -13.51
CA ALA A 81 1.17 11.29 -13.84
C ALA A 81 1.51 11.41 -15.34
N LYS A 82 2.09 10.37 -15.95
CA LYS A 82 2.38 10.32 -17.40
C LYS A 82 1.13 10.27 -18.27
N THR A 83 0.02 9.76 -17.75
CA THR A 83 -1.27 9.75 -18.46
C THR A 83 -1.96 11.12 -18.39
N PHE A 84 -1.49 12.03 -17.53
CA PHE A 84 -1.97 13.40 -17.45
C PHE A 84 -1.39 14.24 -18.60
N GLY A 85 -1.89 14.02 -19.81
CA GLY A 85 -1.53 14.76 -21.03
C GLY A 85 -2.25 16.11 -21.18
N GLY A 86 -2.56 16.79 -20.08
CA GLY A 86 -3.13 18.14 -20.11
C GLY A 86 -2.04 19.20 -20.00
N PRO A 87 -2.11 20.31 -20.73
CA PRO A 87 -1.16 21.41 -20.56
C PRO A 87 -1.21 21.93 -19.11
N PRO A 88 -0.05 22.25 -18.50
CA PRO A 88 0.05 22.60 -17.07
C PRO A 88 -0.79 23.82 -16.68
N GLU A 89 -1.17 24.66 -17.65
CA GLU A 89 -2.00 25.85 -17.48
C GLU A 89 -3.50 25.58 -17.22
N LEU A 90 -3.99 24.35 -17.39
CA LEU A 90 -5.39 23.99 -17.11
C LEU A 90 -5.65 23.51 -15.66
N CYS A 91 -4.60 23.36 -14.84
CA CYS A 91 -4.74 22.89 -13.45
C CYS A 91 -5.50 23.90 -12.54
N GLY A 92 -5.70 25.14 -12.99
CA GLY A 92 -6.42 26.19 -12.24
C GLY A 92 -7.88 26.44 -12.62
N GLN A 93 -8.43 25.80 -13.66
CA GLN A 93 -9.74 26.21 -14.21
C GLN A 93 -10.85 25.15 -14.11
N SER A 94 -10.56 23.97 -13.54
CA SER A 94 -11.59 22.97 -13.24
C SER A 94 -11.82 22.83 -11.74
N THR A 95 -12.30 23.89 -11.10
CA THR A 95 -12.98 23.80 -9.78
C THR A 95 -14.49 23.65 -9.95
N ASN A 96 -14.98 23.30 -11.14
CA ASN A 96 -16.40 23.10 -11.36
C ASN A 96 -16.78 21.64 -11.10
N SER A 97 -17.46 21.44 -9.96
CA SER A 97 -18.31 20.31 -9.59
C SER A 97 -17.71 19.01 -9.04
N LEU A 98 -16.52 19.01 -8.44
CA LEU A 98 -16.17 17.99 -7.42
C LEU A 98 -16.29 18.61 -6.03
N ARG A 99 -17.51 18.53 -5.49
CA ARG A 99 -17.83 18.77 -4.09
C ARG A 99 -17.07 17.74 -3.25
N LEU A 100 -15.81 18.02 -2.91
CA LEU A 100 -15.14 17.35 -1.80
C LEU A 100 -16.03 17.57 -0.58
N HIS A 101 -16.67 16.50 -0.12
CA HIS A 101 -17.43 16.51 1.12
C HIS A 101 -16.43 16.75 2.26
N ARG A 102 -16.18 18.02 2.55
CA ARG A 102 -15.42 18.44 3.73
C ARG A 102 -16.35 18.23 4.91
N SER A 103 -16.25 17.08 5.56
CA SER A 103 -16.85 16.85 6.87
C SER A 103 -16.37 17.96 7.83
N PRO A 104 -17.27 18.60 8.59
CA PRO A 104 -16.89 19.65 9.52
C PRO A 104 -16.38 19.00 10.80
N LEU A 105 -15.08 18.74 10.88
CA LEU A 105 -14.46 18.70 12.21
C LEU A 105 -14.37 20.14 12.68
N THR A 106 -15.42 20.54 13.39
CA THR A 106 -15.49 21.77 14.16
C THR A 106 -14.34 21.73 15.16
N THR A 107 -13.23 22.35 14.82
CA THR A 107 -12.32 22.88 15.83
C THR A 107 -12.79 24.31 16.03
N ARG A 108 -13.49 24.49 17.14
CA ARG A 108 -13.98 25.75 17.65
C ARG A 108 -12.76 26.63 17.96
N CYS A 109 -12.37 27.48 17.02
CA CYS A 109 -11.59 28.68 17.35
C CYS A 109 -12.57 29.67 17.98
N ASP A 110 -12.71 29.61 19.30
CA ASP A 110 -13.21 30.74 20.07
C ASP A 110 -12.15 31.85 19.97
N ASP A 111 -12.31 32.73 18.97
CA ASP A 111 -11.63 34.02 18.91
C ASP A 111 -12.69 35.08 18.56
N GLN A 112 -13.53 35.38 19.55
CA GLN A 112 -14.20 36.67 19.61
C GLN A 112 -13.28 37.66 20.31
N LEU A 113 -13.16 38.83 19.68
CA LEU A 113 -12.82 40.15 20.25
C LEU A 113 -11.35 40.58 20.20
N PHE A 114 -10.90 41.02 19.02
CA PHE A 114 -10.23 42.32 18.74
C PHE A 114 -9.67 42.19 17.31
N CYS A 115 -10.03 43.00 16.32
CA CYS A 115 -9.70 44.40 16.21
C CYS A 115 -10.74 45.10 15.31
N ARG A 116 -11.46 46.08 15.85
CA ARG A 116 -12.11 47.12 15.06
C ARG A 116 -11.13 48.28 14.90
N SER A 117 -11.11 48.85 13.70
CA SER A 117 -10.44 50.09 13.33
C SER A 117 -10.66 51.23 14.32
N ASN A 118 -9.58 51.94 14.63
CA ASN A 118 -9.50 53.40 14.50
C ASN A 118 -8.06 53.79 14.17
#